data_AF-A0A1Y4D9B2-F1
#
_entry.id   AF-A0A1Y4D9B2-F1
#
_cell.length_a   1.000
_cell.length_b   1.000
_cell.length_c   1.000
_cell.angle_alpha   90.00
_cell.angle_beta   90.00
_cell.angle_gamma   90.00
#
_symmetry.space_group_name_H-M   'P 1'
#
loop_
_entity.id
_entity.type
_entity.pdbx_description
1 polymer ?
#
loop_
_entity_poly.entity_id
_entity_poly.type
_entity_poly.pdbx_seq_one_letter_code
_entity_poly.pdbx_strand_id
1 'polypeptide(L)'
;MNRTSRTKKPIHIRQILWLLLLLFFCYYELFPLSEADTFFFPTLFLLSLWFTAQRRRILPLAWHNALASFLHPLTVRLRVFHIWQIRGNVAPPLNTKPCTCKNCGNTFTGNYCPRCGQSRNTPRYVLRGIVGNILRTVFRVDGKFAHTLLELLYRPGHMMRDFIRGRRIGYTLPLAMVFLMTAFYTLTAQLIIPEIREKKEEQTAKKNDVPLTKAETLQATIDKLELEKGQTDNPAMQKSLEISISEIEKTLAEIQRQDSIAGKPQFNSDLDEISSSVYTKVETWLEDVPFLANVWNLLKRWGHGNKAFHILLTLPLLAVATRWAFYRRRKPDMFNLMEHILIQAYIATQILLISTLVVPFNGTAHVDDLYEVPFWFIFLLFWWDYHQLYLYTWWRSFWKTVLMFTYCLVIVVILATIGVLLLCLVQGTTTLHL
;
A
#
# COMPACT_ATOMS: atom_id res chain seq x y z
N MET A 1 22.26 55.36 -2.88
CA MET A 1 21.06 56.04 -2.33
C MET A 1 21.07 55.93 -0.80
N ASN A 2 21.27 57.07 -0.14
CA ASN A 2 21.34 57.25 1.32
C ASN A 2 20.17 56.56 2.05
N ARG A 3 20.47 55.53 2.86
CA ARG A 3 19.51 55.02 3.86
C ARG A 3 19.65 55.88 5.11
N THR A 4 18.80 56.89 5.21
CA THR A 4 18.53 57.63 6.44
C THR A 4 18.31 56.66 7.60
N SER A 5 18.94 56.96 8.73
CA SER A 5 18.79 56.23 10.00
C SER A 5 17.32 56.28 10.43
N ARG A 6 16.53 55.29 10.01
CA ARG A 6 15.19 55.08 10.56
C ARG A 6 15.36 54.79 12.05
N THR A 7 14.99 55.77 12.88
CA THR A 7 14.86 55.64 14.31
C THR A 7 14.07 54.36 14.62
N LYS A 8 14.65 53.47 15.44
CA LYS A 8 14.02 52.22 15.85
C LYS A 8 12.70 52.60 16.54
N LYS A 9 11.55 52.38 15.88
CA LYS A 9 10.24 52.62 16.49
C LYS A 9 10.11 51.72 17.73
N PRO A 10 9.72 52.26 18.90
CA PRO A 10 9.59 51.46 20.12
C PRO A 10 8.55 50.34 19.94
N ILE A 11 8.69 49.27 20.72
CA ILE A 11 7.77 48.13 20.69
C ILE A 11 6.38 48.65 21.10
N HIS A 12 5.37 48.34 20.29
CA HIS A 12 4.00 48.77 20.58
C HIS A 12 3.50 48.00 21.81
N ILE A 13 2.86 48.68 22.77
CA ILE A 13 2.36 48.08 24.02
C ILE A 13 1.56 46.78 23.80
N ARG A 14 0.72 46.74 22.76
CA ARG A 14 -0.04 45.54 22.37
C ARG A 14 0.81 44.31 22.03
N GLN A 15 2.02 44.48 21.48
CA GLN A 15 2.93 43.37 21.17
C GLN A 15 3.58 42.81 22.44
N ILE A 16 3.88 43.69 23.41
CA ILE A 16 4.41 43.29 24.72
C ILE A 16 3.33 42.53 25.50
N LEU A 17 2.10 43.06 25.51
CA LEU A 17 0.96 42.41 26.16
C LEU A 17 0.69 41.01 25.58
N TRP A 18 0.77 40.85 24.26
CA TRP A 18 0.59 39.57 23.58
C TRP A 18 1.70 38.55 23.92
N LEU A 19 2.96 38.99 23.97
CA LEU A 19 4.08 38.12 24.37
C LEU A 19 3.98 37.72 25.85
N LEU A 20 3.58 38.63 26.74
CA LEU A 20 3.34 38.33 28.16
C LEU A 20 2.19 37.33 28.34
N LEU A 21 1.12 37.45 27.56
CA LEU A 21 0.00 36.51 27.57
C LEU A 21 0.46 35.10 27.15
N LEU A 22 1.23 34.98 26.07
CA LEU A 22 1.75 33.70 25.60
C LEU A 22 2.78 33.11 26.59
N LEU A 23 3.59 33.94 27.24
CA LEU A 23 4.50 33.51 28.31
C LEU A 23 3.72 32.98 29.52
N PHE A 24 2.61 33.64 29.89
CA PHE A 24 1.72 33.19 30.95
C PHE A 24 1.11 31.82 30.62
N PHE A 25 0.54 31.64 29.43
CA PHE A 25 0.02 30.33 29.01
C PHE A 25 1.11 29.26 28.92
N CYS A 26 2.32 29.62 28.48
CA CYS A 26 3.48 28.74 28.49
C CYS A 26 3.86 28.28 29.91
N TYR A 27 3.77 29.16 30.91
CA TYR A 27 4.01 28.80 32.32
C TYR A 27 2.96 27.80 32.83
N TYR A 28 1.69 28.01 32.51
CA TYR A 28 0.61 27.10 32.92
C TYR A 28 0.67 25.75 32.20
N GLU A 29 1.12 25.70 30.94
CA GLU A 29 1.29 24.45 30.19
C GLU A 29 2.49 23.62 30.69
N LEU A 30 3.55 24.26 31.20
CA LEU A 30 4.73 23.58 31.76
C LEU A 30 4.59 23.19 33.25
N PHE A 31 3.55 23.66 33.96
CA PHE A 31 3.30 23.31 35.36
C PHE A 31 2.37 22.07 35.41
N PRO A 32 2.64 21.05 36.25
CA PRO A 32 2.32 19.65 35.98
C PRO A 32 0.88 19.24 36.33
N LEU A 33 -0.12 19.96 35.82
CA LEU A 33 -1.54 19.63 35.99
C LEU A 33 -2.19 19.04 34.73
N SER A 34 -1.43 18.79 33.67
CA SER A 34 -1.90 18.22 32.40
C SER A 34 -0.97 17.09 31.97
N GLU A 35 -1.51 15.86 31.84
CA GLU A 35 -0.82 14.66 31.32
C GLU A 35 -0.52 14.72 29.81
N ALA A 36 -0.77 15.85 29.14
CA ALA A 36 -0.50 16.02 27.72
C ALA A 36 0.81 16.80 27.49
N ASP A 37 1.81 16.12 26.91
CA ASP A 37 3.05 16.70 26.38
C ASP A 37 2.79 17.54 25.12
N THR A 38 2.00 18.61 25.25
CA THR A 38 1.80 19.58 24.18
C THR A 38 2.74 20.77 24.39
N PHE A 39 3.60 21.04 23.41
CA PHE A 39 4.50 22.22 23.39
C PHE A 39 3.85 23.41 22.69
N PHE A 40 2.53 23.57 22.79
CA PHE A 40 1.76 24.44 21.91
C PHE A 40 1.99 25.93 22.20
N PHE A 41 1.86 26.36 23.45
CA PHE A 41 2.11 27.75 23.83
C PHE A 41 3.59 28.16 23.81
N PRO A 42 4.56 27.31 24.21
CA PRO A 42 5.99 27.58 24.02
C PRO A 42 6.36 27.82 22.55
N THR A 43 5.85 27.00 21.63
CA THR A 43 6.15 27.16 20.19
C THR A 43 5.52 28.43 19.62
N LEU A 44 4.28 28.77 19.99
CA LEU A 44 3.65 30.03 19.59
C LEU A 44 4.37 31.26 20.15
N PHE A 45 4.84 31.19 21.39
CA PHE A 45 5.64 32.25 22.01
C PHE A 45 6.94 32.50 21.24
N LEU A 46 7.70 31.44 20.95
CA LEU A 46 8.95 31.53 20.20
C LEU A 46 8.73 32.05 18.77
N LEU A 47 7.68 31.60 18.07
CA LEU A 47 7.34 32.07 16.72
C LEU A 47 6.92 33.55 16.72
N SER A 48 6.16 33.99 17.72
CA SER A 48 5.74 35.40 17.89
C SER A 48 6.93 36.31 18.22
N LEU A 49 7.82 35.86 19.09
CA LEU A 49 9.07 36.56 19.44
C LEU A 49 10.00 36.65 18.22
N TRP A 50 10.15 35.55 17.48
CA TRP A 50 10.90 35.51 16.23
C TRP A 50 10.33 36.47 15.19
N PHE A 51 9.01 36.45 14.98
CA PHE A 51 8.33 37.31 14.03
C PHE A 51 8.50 38.81 14.35
N THR A 52 8.37 39.17 15.64
CA THR A 52 8.58 40.55 16.09
C THR A 52 10.04 40.99 15.94
N ALA A 53 11.00 40.12 16.27
CA ALA A 53 12.43 40.37 16.09
C ALA A 53 12.82 40.57 14.62
N GLN A 54 12.30 39.74 13.71
CA GLN A 54 12.57 39.82 12.27
C GLN A 54 11.93 41.05 11.63
N ARG A 55 10.65 41.35 11.95
CA ARG A 55 9.92 42.50 11.38
C ARG A 55 10.49 43.85 11.82
N ARG A 56 11.08 43.89 13.01
CA ARG A 56 11.72 45.10 13.57
C ARG A 56 13.22 45.20 13.27
N ARG A 57 13.81 44.21 12.57
CA ARG A 57 15.26 44.12 12.27
C ARG A 57 16.12 44.30 13.54
N ILE A 58 15.70 43.67 14.64
CA ILE A 58 16.48 43.65 15.89
C ILE A 58 17.69 42.72 15.74
N LEU A 59 17.53 41.67 14.91
CA LEU A 59 18.60 40.75 14.53
C LEU A 59 19.67 41.46 13.66
N PRO A 60 20.96 41.10 13.81
CA PRO A 60 22.03 41.60 12.97
C PRO A 60 21.71 41.41 11.48
N LEU A 61 22.06 42.38 10.64
CA LEU A 61 21.72 42.36 9.21
C LEU A 61 22.22 41.10 8.49
N ALA A 62 23.34 40.52 8.97
CA ALA A 62 23.90 39.26 8.50
C ALA A 62 22.92 38.07 8.68
N TRP A 63 22.29 37.96 9.85
CA TRP A 63 21.32 36.90 10.15
C TRP A 63 20.05 37.03 9.30
N HIS A 64 19.59 38.26 9.07
CA HIS A 64 18.44 38.50 8.21
C HIS A 64 18.70 38.04 6.76
N ASN A 65 19.89 38.34 6.23
CA ASN A 65 20.26 37.94 4.87
C ASN A 65 20.45 36.43 4.74
N ALA A 66 21.11 35.80 5.74
CA ALA A 66 21.28 34.35 5.78
C ALA A 66 19.92 33.62 5.84
N LEU A 67 19.02 34.07 6.70
CA LEU A 67 17.68 33.50 6.83
C LEU A 67 16.81 33.74 5.59
N ALA A 68 16.87 34.93 5.00
CA ALA A 68 16.15 35.24 3.77
C ALA A 68 16.62 34.35 2.61
N SER A 69 17.93 34.10 2.51
CA SER A 69 18.49 33.14 1.55
C SER A 69 18.00 31.72 1.81
N PHE A 70 17.99 31.29 3.07
CA PHE A 70 17.51 29.97 3.49
C PHE A 70 16.00 29.75 3.23
N LEU A 71 15.16 30.75 3.49
CA LEU A 71 13.70 30.69 3.30
C LEU A 71 13.26 31.08 1.87
N HIS A 72 14.15 31.64 1.04
CA HIS A 72 13.86 31.98 -0.36
C HIS A 72 13.21 30.84 -1.15
N PRO A 73 13.73 29.60 -1.18
CA PRO A 73 13.10 28.49 -1.92
C PRO A 73 11.66 28.21 -1.45
N LEU A 74 11.40 28.32 -0.15
CA LEU A 74 10.09 28.09 0.43
C LEU A 74 9.11 29.22 0.09
N THR A 75 9.55 30.48 0.18
CA THR A 75 8.72 31.64 -0.23
C THR A 75 8.39 31.63 -1.72
N VAL A 76 9.31 31.16 -2.58
CA VAL A 76 9.06 30.95 -4.02
C VAL A 76 7.99 29.87 -4.21
N ARG A 77 8.09 28.72 -3.54
CA ARG A 77 7.07 27.66 -3.61
C ARG A 77 5.70 28.13 -3.12
N LEU A 78 5.64 28.85 -2.00
CA LEU A 78 4.41 29.43 -1.47
C LEU A 78 3.80 30.46 -2.43
N ARG A 79 4.62 31.31 -3.07
CA ARG A 79 4.15 32.26 -4.08
C ARG A 79 3.61 31.53 -5.30
N VAL A 80 4.29 30.50 -5.79
CA VAL A 80 3.82 29.68 -6.91
C VAL A 80 2.50 29.00 -6.57
N PHE A 81 2.39 28.46 -5.35
CA PHE A 81 1.15 27.85 -4.85
C PHE A 81 0.00 28.86 -4.79
N HIS A 82 0.24 30.06 -4.24
CA HIS A 82 -0.75 31.15 -4.19
C HIS A 82 -1.18 31.61 -5.60
N ILE A 83 -0.23 31.74 -6.53
CA ILE A 83 -0.54 32.04 -7.94
C ILE A 83 -1.37 30.93 -8.57
N TRP A 84 -1.06 29.66 -8.28
CA TRP A 84 -1.82 28.50 -8.75
C TRP A 84 -3.23 28.45 -8.16
N GLN A 85 -3.44 28.91 -6.92
CA GLN A 85 -4.78 29.01 -6.32
C GLN A 85 -5.63 30.12 -6.95
N ILE A 86 -5.02 31.25 -7.32
CA ILE A 86 -5.75 32.39 -7.91
C ILE A 86 -5.99 32.20 -9.41
N ARG A 87 -5.02 31.63 -10.13
CA ARG A 87 -5.13 31.44 -11.58
C ARG A 87 -5.84 30.13 -11.89
N GLY A 88 -6.89 30.21 -12.69
CA GLY A 88 -7.51 29.01 -13.28
C GLY A 88 -6.54 28.26 -14.22
N ASN A 89 -6.96 27.06 -14.62
CA ASN A 89 -6.20 26.24 -15.58
C ASN A 89 -6.16 26.94 -16.95
N VAL A 90 -5.01 27.51 -17.32
CA VAL A 90 -4.79 28.08 -18.64
C VAL A 90 -4.54 26.95 -19.64
N ALA A 91 -5.22 27.00 -20.80
CA ALA A 91 -5.01 26.00 -21.84
C ALA A 91 -3.55 26.04 -22.35
N PRO A 92 -2.90 24.87 -22.53
CA PRO A 92 -1.55 24.85 -23.07
C PRO A 92 -1.53 25.38 -24.51
N PRO A 93 -0.47 26.11 -24.92
CA PRO A 93 -0.37 26.62 -26.28
C PRO A 93 -0.44 25.48 -27.30
N LEU A 94 -1.07 25.75 -28.44
CA LEU A 94 -1.19 24.76 -29.51
C LEU A 94 0.19 24.48 -30.14
N ASN A 95 0.50 23.21 -30.34
CA ASN A 95 1.72 22.80 -31.03
C ASN A 95 1.58 23.03 -32.55
N THR A 96 2.46 23.86 -33.12
CA THR A 96 2.43 24.21 -34.54
C THR A 96 3.09 23.18 -35.46
N LYS A 97 3.88 22.24 -34.91
CA LYS A 97 4.58 21.24 -35.72
C LYS A 97 3.57 20.22 -36.26
N PRO A 98 3.68 19.73 -37.50
CA PRO A 98 2.84 18.61 -37.95
C PRO A 98 3.19 17.32 -37.19
N CYS A 99 2.21 16.43 -37.00
CA CYS A 99 2.43 15.07 -36.51
C CYS A 99 1.39 14.10 -37.06
N THR A 100 1.76 12.82 -37.11
CA THR A 100 0.87 11.73 -37.50
C THR A 100 0.29 11.06 -36.25
N CYS A 101 -1.03 10.91 -36.19
CA CYS A 101 -1.72 10.25 -35.08
C CYS A 101 -1.39 8.75 -35.05
N LYS A 102 -0.97 8.22 -33.89
CA LYS A 102 -0.70 6.78 -33.72
C LYS A 102 -1.95 5.90 -33.75
N ASN A 103 -3.12 6.45 -33.43
CA ASN A 103 -4.39 5.74 -33.46
C ASN A 103 -5.00 5.65 -34.86
N CYS A 104 -5.27 6.79 -35.50
CA CYS A 104 -6.01 6.84 -36.78
C CYS A 104 -5.15 7.13 -38.01
N GLY A 105 -3.85 7.39 -37.87
CA GLY A 105 -2.95 7.72 -38.98
C GLY A 105 -3.13 9.14 -39.56
N ASN A 106 -4.08 9.94 -39.08
CA ASN A 106 -4.31 11.29 -39.60
C ASN A 106 -3.15 12.24 -39.26
N THR A 107 -2.67 13.01 -40.23
CA THR A 107 -1.69 14.08 -40.04
C THR A 107 -2.38 15.36 -39.57
N PHE A 108 -1.96 15.93 -38.44
CA PHE A 108 -2.58 17.13 -37.86
C PHE A 108 -1.56 18.04 -37.15
N THR A 109 -1.94 19.29 -36.98
CA THR A 109 -1.28 20.29 -36.12
C THR A 109 -2.15 20.53 -34.87
N GLY A 110 -1.52 20.85 -33.74
CA GLY A 110 -2.20 20.99 -32.44
C GLY A 110 -1.85 19.89 -31.43
N ASN A 111 -2.52 19.94 -30.28
CA ASN A 111 -2.22 19.08 -29.12
C ASN A 111 -3.02 17.76 -29.11
N TYR A 112 -4.15 17.71 -29.81
CA TYR A 112 -5.04 16.54 -29.90
C TYR A 112 -5.46 16.32 -31.35
N CYS A 113 -5.62 15.05 -31.73
CA CYS A 113 -6.03 14.68 -33.08
C CYS A 113 -7.50 15.06 -33.31
N PRO A 114 -7.83 15.82 -34.36
CA PRO A 114 -9.22 16.25 -34.62
C PRO A 114 -10.13 15.09 -35.03
N ARG A 115 -9.59 13.99 -35.57
CA ARG A 115 -10.37 12.83 -36.03
C ARG A 115 -10.75 11.86 -34.92
N CYS A 116 -9.86 11.60 -33.97
CA CYS A 116 -10.06 10.58 -32.94
C CYS A 116 -9.94 11.08 -31.50
N GLY A 117 -9.51 12.33 -31.28
CA GLY A 117 -9.32 12.91 -29.95
C GLY A 117 -8.02 12.51 -29.25
N GLN A 118 -7.13 11.73 -29.89
CA GLN A 118 -5.91 11.27 -29.24
C GLN A 118 -4.91 12.41 -29.02
N SER A 119 -4.36 12.53 -27.81
CA SER A 119 -3.26 13.46 -27.55
C SER A 119 -2.06 13.19 -28.46
N ARG A 120 -1.47 14.26 -28.99
CA ARG A 120 -0.19 14.24 -29.73
C ARG A 120 0.90 13.58 -28.90
N ASN A 121 0.99 13.95 -27.63
CA ASN A 121 2.07 13.50 -26.76
C ASN A 121 1.77 12.10 -26.22
N THR A 122 2.17 11.08 -26.97
CA THR A 122 2.04 9.67 -26.61
C THR A 122 3.41 9.03 -26.48
N PRO A 123 4.22 9.46 -25.49
CA PRO A 123 5.53 8.88 -25.27
C PRO A 123 5.38 7.41 -24.86
N ARG A 124 6.44 6.63 -25.10
CA ARG A 124 6.55 5.30 -24.52
C ARG A 124 6.55 5.43 -23.00
N TYR A 125 5.91 4.49 -22.32
CA TYR A 125 5.83 4.52 -20.86
C TYR A 125 7.23 4.28 -20.26
N VAL A 126 7.65 5.20 -19.39
CA VAL A 126 8.88 5.12 -18.61
C VAL A 126 8.53 5.19 -17.11
N LEU A 127 9.30 4.50 -16.27
CA LEU A 127 9.04 4.35 -14.82
C LEU A 127 8.74 5.69 -14.13
N ARG A 128 9.49 6.75 -14.47
CA ARG A 128 9.42 8.08 -13.83
C ARG A 128 8.14 8.88 -14.14
N GLY A 129 7.30 8.46 -15.10
CA GLY A 129 6.17 9.25 -15.61
C GLY A 129 4.76 8.76 -15.26
N ILE A 130 4.62 7.64 -14.52
CA ILE A 130 3.33 6.93 -14.40
C ILE A 130 2.56 7.23 -13.11
N VAL A 131 3.24 7.38 -11.96
CA VAL A 131 2.58 7.46 -10.63
C VAL A 131 1.56 8.59 -10.56
N GLY A 132 1.85 9.76 -11.14
CA GLY A 132 0.93 10.91 -11.14
C GLY A 132 -0.29 10.78 -12.08
N ASN A 133 -0.31 9.82 -13.01
CA ASN A 133 -1.38 9.66 -14.00
C ASN A 133 -2.39 8.55 -13.63
N ILE A 134 -2.00 7.59 -12.79
CA ILE A 134 -2.87 6.46 -12.40
C ILE A 134 -4.04 6.95 -11.56
N LEU A 135 -3.79 7.74 -10.50
CA LEU A 135 -4.82 8.18 -9.55
C LEU A 135 -5.95 8.98 -10.21
N ARG A 136 -5.65 9.75 -11.28
CA ARG A 136 -6.67 10.49 -12.05
C ARG A 136 -7.54 9.62 -12.95
N THR A 137 -7.07 8.43 -13.31
CA THR A 137 -7.72 7.56 -14.30
C THR A 137 -8.69 6.56 -13.66
N VAL A 138 -8.44 6.16 -12.40
CA VAL A 138 -9.25 5.15 -11.69
C VAL A 138 -10.71 5.58 -11.51
N PHE A 139 -10.98 6.87 -11.34
CA PHE A 139 -12.34 7.39 -11.13
C PHE A 139 -13.13 7.73 -12.40
N ARG A 140 -12.63 7.39 -13.60
CA ARG A 140 -13.34 7.63 -14.86
C ARG A 140 -13.75 6.30 -15.52
N VAL A 141 -14.92 5.80 -15.13
CA VAL A 141 -15.52 4.61 -15.75
C VAL A 141 -16.20 5.04 -17.06
N ASP A 142 -15.44 4.96 -18.15
CA ASP A 142 -15.92 5.25 -19.51
C ASP A 142 -16.47 3.96 -20.17
N GLY A 143 -17.36 4.08 -21.19
CA GLY A 143 -17.81 2.94 -22.02
C GLY A 143 -16.69 2.15 -22.71
N LYS A 144 -15.45 2.68 -22.71
CA LYS A 144 -14.21 2.01 -23.12
C LYS A 144 -13.89 0.76 -22.29
N PHE A 145 -14.37 0.72 -21.04
CA PHE A 145 -14.16 -0.40 -20.13
C PHE A 145 -14.71 -1.70 -20.71
N ALA A 146 -16.00 -1.73 -21.08
CA ALA A 146 -16.64 -2.90 -21.66
C ALA A 146 -15.98 -3.35 -22.97
N HIS A 147 -15.66 -2.40 -23.85
CA HIS A 147 -14.92 -2.69 -25.09
C HIS A 147 -13.55 -3.32 -24.81
N THR A 148 -12.80 -2.79 -23.84
CA THR A 148 -11.50 -3.35 -23.43
C THR A 148 -11.66 -4.78 -22.92
N LEU A 149 -12.68 -5.07 -22.11
CA LEU A 149 -12.93 -6.42 -21.59
C LEU A 149 -13.27 -7.43 -22.69
N LEU A 150 -14.14 -7.05 -23.62
CA LEU A 150 -14.50 -7.89 -24.75
C LEU A 150 -13.25 -8.20 -25.60
N GLU A 151 -12.45 -7.18 -25.93
CA GLU A 151 -11.22 -7.41 -26.68
C GLU A 151 -10.21 -8.28 -25.92
N LEU A 152 -10.17 -8.18 -24.60
CA LEU A 152 -9.31 -9.00 -23.75
C LEU A 152 -9.75 -10.47 -23.69
N LEU A 153 -11.05 -10.76 -23.81
CA LEU A 153 -11.54 -12.15 -23.90
C LEU A 153 -11.29 -12.75 -25.29
N TYR A 154 -11.56 -12.01 -26.36
CA TYR A 154 -11.53 -12.57 -27.72
C TYR A 154 -10.15 -12.47 -28.39
N ARG A 155 -9.41 -11.38 -28.18
CA ARG A 155 -8.17 -11.04 -28.93
C ARG A 155 -7.10 -10.37 -28.04
N PRO A 156 -6.77 -10.91 -26.86
CA PRO A 156 -5.97 -10.23 -25.84
C PRO A 156 -4.61 -9.74 -26.33
N GLY A 157 -3.84 -10.60 -27.01
CA GLY A 157 -2.50 -10.23 -27.47
C GLY A 157 -2.50 -9.16 -28.57
N HIS A 158 -3.57 -9.05 -29.36
CA HIS A 158 -3.74 -7.95 -30.33
C HIS A 158 -4.02 -6.63 -29.62
N MET A 159 -4.97 -6.64 -28.68
CA MET A 159 -5.34 -5.46 -27.90
C MET A 159 -4.14 -4.90 -27.11
N MET A 160 -3.40 -5.77 -26.40
CA MET A 160 -2.24 -5.36 -25.61
C MET A 160 -1.15 -4.73 -26.49
N ARG A 161 -0.91 -5.31 -27.68
CA ARG A 161 0.05 -4.77 -28.64
C ARG A 161 -0.38 -3.39 -29.15
N ASP A 162 -1.66 -3.22 -29.46
CA ASP A 162 -2.23 -1.97 -29.96
C ASP A 162 -2.09 -0.85 -28.93
N PHE A 163 -2.39 -1.16 -27.67
CA PHE A 163 -2.19 -0.26 -26.55
C PHE A 163 -0.73 0.22 -26.43
N ILE A 164 0.23 -0.71 -26.48
CA ILE A 164 1.67 -0.42 -26.34
C ILE A 164 2.20 0.38 -27.54
N ARG A 165 1.77 0.04 -28.77
CA ARG A 165 2.09 0.80 -29.99
C ARG A 165 1.56 2.24 -29.94
N GLY A 166 0.63 2.51 -29.04
CA GLY A 166 0.12 3.84 -28.77
C GLY A 166 -1.29 4.08 -29.26
N ARG A 167 -2.06 3.05 -29.65
CA ARG A 167 -3.50 3.18 -29.97
C ARG A 167 -4.33 3.17 -28.68
N ARG A 168 -4.23 4.22 -27.86
CA ARG A 168 -4.73 4.22 -26.47
C ARG A 168 -6.16 4.76 -26.30
N ILE A 169 -6.79 5.31 -27.34
CA ILE A 169 -8.06 6.04 -27.16
C ILE A 169 -9.23 5.11 -26.84
N GLY A 170 -9.23 3.90 -27.40
CA GLY A 170 -10.29 2.91 -27.24
C GLY A 170 -10.15 2.06 -25.97
N TYR A 171 -8.98 2.08 -25.33
CA TYR A 171 -8.66 1.19 -24.23
C TYR A 171 -8.55 1.90 -22.89
N THR A 172 -9.03 1.25 -21.84
CA THR A 172 -8.86 1.71 -20.46
C THR A 172 -7.47 1.33 -19.95
N LEU A 173 -6.89 2.17 -19.09
CA LEU A 173 -5.55 1.95 -18.53
C LEU A 173 -5.53 0.64 -17.70
N PRO A 174 -4.54 -0.25 -17.88
CA PRO A 174 -4.57 -1.58 -17.27
C PRO A 174 -4.61 -1.55 -15.74
N LEU A 175 -3.90 -0.61 -15.09
CA LEU A 175 -3.92 -0.52 -13.63
C LEU A 175 -5.30 -0.15 -13.10
N ALA A 176 -6.00 0.77 -13.77
CA ALA A 176 -7.38 1.08 -13.42
C ALA A 176 -8.30 -0.13 -13.65
N MET A 177 -8.05 -0.91 -14.71
CA MET A 177 -8.79 -2.15 -14.97
C MET A 177 -8.62 -3.17 -13.84
N VAL A 178 -7.40 -3.39 -13.34
CA VAL A 178 -7.14 -4.34 -12.23
C VAL A 178 -7.90 -3.93 -10.97
N PHE A 179 -7.86 -2.64 -10.58
CA PHE A 179 -8.61 -2.16 -9.42
C PHE A 179 -10.12 -2.36 -9.59
N LEU A 180 -10.66 -1.96 -10.74
CA LEU A 180 -12.08 -2.05 -11.02
C LEU A 180 -12.55 -3.52 -11.10
N MET A 181 -11.78 -4.39 -11.75
CA MET A 181 -12.08 -5.83 -11.81
C MET A 181 -11.96 -6.53 -10.47
N THR A 182 -11.00 -6.13 -9.63
CA THR A 182 -10.92 -6.68 -8.28
C THR A 182 -12.14 -6.26 -7.46
N ALA A 183 -12.56 -4.99 -7.55
CA ALA A 183 -13.78 -4.52 -6.89
C ALA A 183 -15.02 -5.29 -7.36
N PHE A 184 -15.19 -5.47 -8.67
CA PHE A 184 -16.27 -6.28 -9.23
C PHE A 184 -16.22 -7.73 -8.74
N TYR A 185 -15.05 -8.38 -8.80
CA TYR A 185 -14.85 -9.72 -8.27
C TYR A 185 -15.26 -9.83 -6.80
N THR A 186 -14.79 -8.91 -5.94
CA THR A 186 -15.13 -8.95 -4.51
C THR A 186 -16.61 -8.75 -4.24
N LEU A 187 -17.28 -7.90 -5.03
CA LEU A 187 -18.72 -7.68 -4.93
C LEU A 187 -19.48 -8.95 -5.36
N THR A 188 -19.10 -9.55 -6.48
CA THR A 188 -19.70 -10.79 -6.99
C THR A 188 -19.50 -11.95 -6.01
N ALA A 189 -18.30 -12.12 -5.46
CA ALA A 189 -18.00 -13.14 -4.47
C ALA A 189 -18.84 -12.98 -3.19
N GLN A 190 -19.01 -11.73 -2.70
CA GLN A 190 -19.84 -11.44 -1.52
C GLN A 190 -21.34 -11.66 -1.75
N LEU A 191 -21.84 -11.41 -2.97
CA LEU A 191 -23.26 -11.60 -3.29
C LEU A 191 -23.62 -13.08 -3.48
N ILE A 192 -22.70 -13.88 -4.00
CA ILE A 192 -22.99 -15.27 -4.40
C ILE A 192 -22.72 -16.25 -3.26
N ILE A 193 -21.72 -15.97 -2.41
CA ILE A 193 -21.27 -16.93 -1.40
C ILE A 193 -21.60 -16.39 0.00
N PRO A 194 -22.75 -16.77 0.58
CA PRO A 194 -23.13 -16.35 1.93
C PRO A 194 -22.12 -16.83 2.98
N GLU A 195 -21.44 -17.96 2.73
CA GLU A 195 -20.45 -18.57 3.62
C GLU A 195 -19.19 -17.69 3.84
N ILE A 196 -18.82 -16.84 2.88
CA ILE A 196 -17.70 -15.88 3.06
C ILE A 196 -18.10 -14.78 4.05
N ARG A 197 -19.38 -14.37 4.04
CA ARG A 197 -19.88 -13.35 4.96
C ARG A 197 -19.86 -13.87 6.39
N GLU A 198 -20.33 -15.10 6.59
CA GLU A 198 -20.32 -15.79 7.89
C GLU A 198 -18.89 -16.10 8.36
N LYS A 199 -18.01 -16.68 7.54
CA LYS A 199 -16.61 -16.94 7.92
C LYS A 199 -15.83 -15.66 8.21
N LYS A 200 -16.08 -14.57 7.46
CA LYS A 200 -15.42 -13.28 7.71
C LYS A 200 -15.93 -12.66 9.00
N GLU A 201 -17.23 -12.72 9.27
CA GLU A 201 -17.85 -12.31 10.54
C GLU A 201 -17.28 -13.11 11.72
N GLU A 202 -17.19 -14.44 11.58
CA GLU A 202 -16.65 -15.36 12.59
C GLU A 202 -15.14 -15.14 12.82
N GLN A 203 -14.37 -14.85 11.78
CA GLN A 203 -12.94 -14.49 11.88
C GLN A 203 -12.73 -13.10 12.48
N THR A 204 -13.58 -12.12 12.18
CA THR A 204 -13.53 -10.80 12.86
C THR A 204 -13.99 -10.87 14.30
N ALA A 205 -14.96 -11.73 14.63
CA ALA A 205 -15.38 -11.99 16.00
C ALA A 205 -14.24 -12.66 16.78
N LYS A 206 -13.65 -13.76 16.27
CA LYS A 206 -12.50 -14.45 16.87
C LYS A 206 -11.23 -13.59 16.96
N LYS A 207 -11.06 -12.59 16.11
CA LYS A 207 -9.88 -11.69 16.10
C LYS A 207 -10.04 -10.46 17.01
N ASN A 208 -11.28 -10.07 17.32
CA ASN A 208 -11.58 -8.99 18.27
C ASN A 208 -11.81 -9.54 19.69
N ASP A 209 -12.20 -10.80 19.84
CA ASP A 209 -12.22 -11.54 21.11
C ASP A 209 -10.85 -12.16 21.36
N VAL A 210 -9.94 -11.26 21.70
CA VAL A 210 -8.61 -11.49 22.26
C VAL A 210 -8.60 -12.74 23.17
N PRO A 211 -7.88 -13.83 22.82
CA PRO A 211 -7.65 -14.99 23.70
C PRO A 211 -6.96 -14.58 25.02
N LEU A 212 -6.25 -13.45 24.99
CA LEU A 212 -5.55 -12.88 26.14
C LEU A 212 -6.51 -12.54 27.29
N THR A 213 -7.70 -12.00 27.03
CA THR A 213 -8.63 -11.59 28.10
C THR A 213 -9.33 -12.77 28.77
N LYS A 214 -9.61 -13.89 28.07
CA LYS A 214 -10.32 -15.02 28.67
C LYS A 214 -9.41 -15.85 29.59
N ALA A 215 -8.16 -16.09 29.19
CA ALA A 215 -7.16 -16.75 30.04
C ALA A 215 -6.83 -15.91 31.28
N GLU A 216 -6.67 -14.59 31.12
CA GLU A 216 -6.46 -13.66 32.24
C GLU A 216 -7.66 -13.62 33.20
N THR A 217 -8.90 -13.63 32.71
CA THR A 217 -10.10 -13.68 33.59
C THR A 217 -10.23 -15.01 34.34
N LEU A 218 -9.85 -16.13 33.73
CA LEU A 218 -9.85 -17.44 34.40
C LEU A 218 -8.75 -17.53 35.45
N GLN A 219 -7.56 -17.00 35.19
CA GLN A 219 -6.48 -16.89 36.17
C GLN A 219 -6.87 -16.01 37.36
N ALA A 220 -7.45 -14.82 37.11
CA ALA A 220 -7.94 -13.95 38.17
C ALA A 220 -9.08 -14.60 39.00
N THR A 221 -9.86 -15.51 38.40
CA THR A 221 -10.90 -16.26 39.12
C THR A 221 -10.28 -17.36 40.00
N ILE A 222 -9.23 -18.04 39.53
CA ILE A 222 -8.47 -19.00 40.34
C ILE A 222 -7.84 -18.30 41.55
N ASP A 223 -7.16 -17.18 41.34
CA ASP A 223 -6.51 -16.42 42.41
C ASP A 223 -7.50 -15.96 43.49
N LYS A 224 -8.72 -15.58 43.07
CA LYS A 224 -9.79 -15.19 44.00
C LYS A 224 -10.31 -16.39 44.81
N LEU A 225 -10.48 -17.54 44.18
CA LEU A 225 -10.95 -18.77 44.85
C LEU A 225 -9.90 -19.33 45.80
N GLU A 226 -8.61 -19.20 45.48
CA GLU A 226 -7.51 -19.55 46.38
C GLU A 226 -7.47 -18.65 47.62
N LEU A 227 -7.77 -17.36 47.45
CA LEU A 227 -7.89 -16.41 48.56
C LEU A 227 -9.09 -16.73 49.46
N GLU A 228 -10.25 -17.07 48.88
CA GLU A 228 -11.45 -17.49 49.62
C GLU A 228 -11.23 -18.84 50.35
N LYS A 229 -10.46 -19.75 49.76
CA LYS A 229 -10.03 -21.00 50.40
C LYS A 229 -9.17 -20.74 51.65
N GLY A 230 -8.24 -19.78 51.57
CA GLY A 230 -7.38 -19.38 52.69
C GLY A 230 -8.12 -18.71 53.86
N GLN A 231 -9.32 -18.18 53.61
CA GLN A 231 -10.15 -17.48 54.62
C GLN A 231 -11.23 -18.38 55.25
N THR A 232 -11.39 -19.62 54.79
CA THR A 232 -12.48 -20.49 55.21
C THR A 232 -11.98 -21.59 56.16
N ASP A 233 -12.47 -21.63 57.41
CA ASP A 233 -12.04 -22.61 58.43
C ASP A 233 -12.79 -23.96 58.38
N ASN A 234 -13.84 -24.07 57.56
CA ASN A 234 -14.66 -25.28 57.46
C ASN A 234 -14.06 -26.29 56.45
N PRO A 235 -13.65 -27.50 56.87
CA PRO A 235 -12.96 -28.47 56.03
C PRO A 235 -13.83 -29.03 54.88
N ALA A 236 -15.16 -29.06 55.04
CA ALA A 236 -16.05 -29.49 53.96
C ALA A 236 -16.14 -28.43 52.84
N MET A 237 -16.08 -27.15 53.21
CA MET A 237 -16.15 -26.03 52.26
C MET A 237 -14.82 -25.89 51.51
N GLN A 238 -13.67 -26.03 52.18
CA GLN A 238 -12.35 -26.04 51.55
C GLN A 238 -12.26 -27.12 50.46
N LYS A 239 -12.77 -28.31 50.74
CA LYS A 239 -12.78 -29.43 49.79
C LYS A 239 -13.65 -29.14 48.55
N SER A 240 -14.74 -28.40 48.71
CA SER A 240 -15.59 -27.98 47.58
C SER A 240 -14.95 -26.90 46.70
N LEU A 241 -14.20 -25.98 47.30
CA LEU A 241 -13.42 -24.95 46.60
C LEU A 241 -12.25 -25.57 45.82
N GLU A 242 -11.58 -26.57 46.39
CA GLU A 242 -10.53 -27.33 45.69
C GLU A 242 -11.03 -28.04 44.43
N ILE A 243 -12.23 -28.61 44.49
CA ILE A 243 -12.84 -29.28 43.33
C ILE A 243 -13.11 -28.26 42.23
N SER A 244 -13.69 -27.11 42.58
CA SER A 244 -13.96 -26.01 41.63
C SER A 244 -12.68 -25.44 41.01
N ILE A 245 -11.62 -25.23 41.80
CA ILE A 245 -10.31 -24.79 41.30
C ILE A 245 -9.76 -25.81 40.31
N SER A 246 -9.79 -27.11 40.66
CA SER A 246 -9.26 -28.17 39.79
C SER A 246 -10.03 -28.32 38.46
N GLU A 247 -11.31 -27.97 38.45
CA GLU A 247 -12.14 -27.98 37.25
C GLU A 247 -11.82 -26.80 36.35
N ILE A 248 -11.65 -25.61 36.93
CA ILE A 248 -11.25 -24.40 36.20
C ILE A 248 -9.82 -24.57 35.64
N GLU A 249 -8.88 -25.12 36.39
CA GLU A 249 -7.53 -25.44 35.93
C GLU A 249 -7.54 -26.40 34.73
N LYS A 250 -8.41 -27.42 34.72
CA LYS A 250 -8.59 -28.31 33.57
C LYS A 250 -9.11 -27.56 32.35
N THR A 251 -10.05 -26.64 32.52
CA THR A 251 -10.55 -25.82 31.40
C THR A 251 -9.47 -24.88 30.85
N LEU A 252 -8.62 -24.33 31.72
CA LEU A 252 -7.49 -23.49 31.33
C LEU A 252 -6.43 -24.30 30.55
N ALA A 253 -6.14 -25.51 31.01
CA ALA A 253 -5.23 -26.43 30.32
C ALA A 253 -5.77 -26.91 28.96
N GLU A 254 -7.08 -27.10 28.83
CA GLU A 254 -7.71 -27.47 27.54
C GLU A 254 -7.67 -26.30 26.54
N ILE A 255 -7.89 -25.07 27.00
CA ILE A 255 -7.76 -23.86 26.16
C ILE A 255 -6.31 -23.69 25.69
N GLN A 256 -5.33 -23.85 26.58
CA GLN A 256 -3.90 -23.83 26.22
C GLN A 256 -3.51 -24.98 25.27
N ARG A 257 -4.18 -26.14 25.36
CA ARG A 257 -4.00 -27.26 24.42
C ARG A 257 -4.63 -26.99 23.07
N GLN A 258 -5.77 -26.32 22.99
CA GLN A 258 -6.38 -25.96 21.70
C GLN A 258 -5.49 -24.99 20.90
N ASP A 259 -4.78 -24.08 21.58
CA ASP A 259 -3.75 -23.25 20.95
C ASP A 259 -2.57 -24.09 20.40
N SER A 260 -2.33 -25.28 20.99
CA SER A 260 -1.31 -26.23 20.55
C SER A 260 -1.79 -27.17 19.42
N ILE A 261 -3.11 -27.39 19.28
CA ILE A 261 -3.73 -28.32 18.31
C ILE A 261 -4.12 -27.62 17.00
N ALA A 262 -4.12 -26.28 16.95
CA ALA A 262 -4.14 -25.50 15.71
C ALA A 262 -2.80 -25.64 14.95
N GLY A 263 -2.43 -26.87 14.61
CA GLY A 263 -1.28 -27.20 13.79
C GLY A 263 -1.44 -26.61 12.40
N LYS A 264 -0.56 -25.67 12.06
CA LYS A 264 -0.18 -25.40 10.67
C LYS A 264 0.20 -26.74 10.00
N PRO A 265 -0.16 -26.95 8.72
CA PRO A 265 0.28 -28.14 8.00
C PRO A 265 1.80 -28.25 8.04
N GLN A 266 2.28 -29.44 8.36
CA GLN A 266 3.67 -29.77 8.64
C GLN A 266 4.53 -29.56 7.38
N PHE A 267 5.10 -28.37 7.28
CA PHE A 267 6.16 -28.00 6.34
C PHE A 267 7.27 -27.33 7.15
N ASN A 268 8.36 -28.07 7.38
CA ASN A 268 9.61 -27.73 8.07
C ASN A 268 9.56 -26.61 9.15
N SER A 269 9.63 -27.04 10.40
CA SER A 269 9.61 -26.27 11.66
C SER A 269 10.59 -25.10 11.76
N ASP A 270 11.75 -25.19 11.10
CA ASP A 270 12.85 -24.26 11.37
C ASP A 270 12.68 -22.90 10.66
N LEU A 271 11.92 -22.87 9.56
CA LEU A 271 11.64 -21.66 8.80
C LEU A 271 10.53 -20.81 9.43
N ASP A 272 9.62 -21.45 10.17
CA ASP A 272 8.43 -20.83 10.73
C ASP A 272 8.72 -20.18 12.10
N GLU A 273 9.69 -20.70 12.84
CA GLU A 273 10.22 -20.15 14.10
C GLU A 273 11.12 -18.91 13.87
N ILE A 274 11.91 -18.92 12.79
CA ILE A 274 12.70 -17.74 12.37
C ILE A 274 11.77 -16.65 11.84
N SER A 275 10.74 -17.03 11.09
CA SER A 275 9.70 -16.13 10.60
C SER A 275 9.00 -15.43 11.77
N SER A 276 8.44 -16.18 12.73
CA SER A 276 7.69 -15.62 13.86
C SER A 276 8.52 -14.69 14.76
N SER A 277 9.78 -15.04 15.04
CA SER A 277 10.67 -14.21 15.88
C SER A 277 11.09 -12.87 15.25
N VAL A 278 11.15 -12.79 13.92
CA VAL A 278 11.45 -11.53 13.24
C VAL A 278 10.18 -10.73 12.98
N TYR A 279 9.05 -11.40 12.72
CA TYR A 279 7.76 -10.72 12.70
C TYR A 279 7.53 -9.98 14.04
N THR A 280 7.75 -10.63 15.18
CA THR A 280 7.61 -9.98 16.49
C THR A 280 8.66 -8.88 16.73
N LYS A 281 9.91 -9.04 16.27
CA LYS A 281 10.98 -8.05 16.49
C LYS A 281 10.86 -6.79 15.61
N VAL A 282 10.37 -6.95 14.39
CA VAL A 282 10.04 -5.83 13.49
C VAL A 282 8.78 -5.14 13.98
N GLU A 283 7.81 -5.89 14.48
CA GLU A 283 6.59 -5.37 15.11
C GLU A 283 6.93 -4.59 16.38
N THR A 284 7.82 -5.07 17.25
CA THR A 284 8.29 -4.31 18.43
C THR A 284 9.01 -3.01 18.06
N TRP A 285 9.87 -3.01 17.03
CA TRP A 285 10.55 -1.78 16.57
C TRP A 285 9.62 -0.78 15.87
N LEU A 286 8.56 -1.28 15.22
CA LEU A 286 7.50 -0.45 14.62
C LEU A 286 6.52 0.07 15.67
N GLU A 287 6.33 -0.67 16.78
CA GLU A 287 5.49 -0.32 17.92
C GLU A 287 6.10 0.76 18.82
N ASP A 288 7.43 0.90 18.85
CA ASP A 288 8.15 1.98 19.55
C ASP A 288 7.74 3.39 19.09
N VAL A 289 7.14 3.51 17.89
CA VAL A 289 6.59 4.77 17.38
C VAL A 289 5.06 4.65 17.24
N PRO A 290 4.25 5.29 18.11
CA PRO A 290 2.80 5.08 18.16
C PRO A 290 2.08 5.40 16.83
N PHE A 291 2.63 6.29 16.01
CA PHE A 291 2.12 6.55 14.66
C PHE A 291 2.40 5.40 13.68
N LEU A 292 3.62 4.85 13.67
CA LEU A 292 4.00 3.79 12.73
C LEU A 292 3.32 2.48 13.09
N ALA A 293 3.14 2.17 14.38
CA ALA A 293 2.35 1.05 14.86
C ALA A 293 0.92 1.06 14.28
N ASN A 294 0.25 2.22 14.35
CA ASN A 294 -1.09 2.38 13.81
C ASN A 294 -1.12 2.28 12.28
N VAL A 295 -0.16 2.91 11.58
CA VAL A 295 -0.06 2.81 10.12
C VAL A 295 0.23 1.38 9.67
N TRP A 296 1.12 0.68 10.37
CA TRP A 296 1.48 -0.71 10.09
C TRP A 296 0.31 -1.64 10.32
N ASN A 297 -0.41 -1.49 11.44
CA ASN A 297 -1.61 -2.25 11.73
C ASN A 297 -2.70 -2.01 10.67
N LEU A 298 -2.89 -0.77 10.22
CA LEU A 298 -3.80 -0.46 9.12
C LEU A 298 -3.34 -1.10 7.80
N LEU A 299 -2.05 -1.07 7.49
CA LEU A 299 -1.51 -1.67 6.27
C LEU A 299 -1.61 -3.20 6.29
N LYS A 300 -1.36 -3.84 7.43
CA LYS A 300 -1.49 -5.29 7.65
C LYS A 300 -2.95 -5.72 7.50
N ARG A 301 -3.89 -4.99 8.14
CA ARG A 301 -5.34 -5.20 8.01
C ARG A 301 -5.83 -5.00 6.58
N TRP A 302 -5.34 -3.98 5.89
CA TRP A 302 -5.70 -3.69 4.51
C TRP A 302 -5.08 -4.68 3.53
N GLY A 303 -3.82 -5.10 3.72
CA GLY A 303 -3.08 -5.99 2.83
C GLY A 303 -3.66 -7.41 2.82
N HIS A 304 -3.82 -8.03 4.00
CA HIS A 304 -4.30 -9.41 4.11
C HIS A 304 -5.72 -9.63 3.58
N GLY A 305 -6.55 -8.58 3.54
CA GLY A 305 -7.92 -8.68 3.04
C GLY A 305 -8.09 -8.30 1.56
N ASN A 306 -7.07 -7.73 0.91
CA ASN A 306 -7.22 -7.14 -0.42
C ASN A 306 -6.44 -7.90 -1.49
N LYS A 307 -7.16 -8.75 -2.25
CA LYS A 307 -6.60 -9.46 -3.42
C LYS A 307 -5.92 -8.52 -4.43
N ALA A 308 -6.44 -7.29 -4.60
CA ALA A 308 -5.85 -6.29 -5.51
C ALA A 308 -4.39 -5.97 -5.16
N PHE A 309 -4.07 -5.90 -3.87
CA PHE A 309 -2.72 -5.59 -3.42
C PHE A 309 -1.75 -6.74 -3.74
N HIS A 310 -2.16 -7.98 -3.44
CA HIS A 310 -1.38 -9.17 -3.80
C HIS A 310 -1.15 -9.26 -5.32
N ILE A 311 -2.19 -9.04 -6.13
CA ILE A 311 -2.06 -9.02 -7.59
C ILE A 311 -1.07 -7.93 -8.02
N LEU A 312 -1.22 -6.70 -7.53
CA LEU A 312 -0.33 -5.58 -7.89
C LEU A 312 1.13 -5.85 -7.51
N LEU A 313 1.37 -6.51 -6.37
CA LEU A 313 2.71 -6.89 -5.91
C LEU A 313 3.36 -7.97 -6.80
N THR A 314 2.56 -8.87 -7.38
CA THR A 314 3.06 -9.91 -8.30
C THR A 314 3.38 -9.39 -9.71
N LEU A 315 2.75 -8.30 -10.17
CA LEU A 315 2.93 -7.81 -11.55
C LEU A 315 4.38 -7.47 -11.92
N PRO A 316 5.18 -6.78 -11.09
CA PRO A 316 6.58 -6.50 -11.39
C PRO A 316 7.42 -7.77 -11.53
N LEU A 317 7.17 -8.78 -10.70
CA LEU A 317 7.88 -10.07 -10.73
C LEU A 317 7.61 -10.79 -12.06
N LEU A 318 6.32 -10.91 -12.42
CA LEU A 318 5.90 -11.47 -13.70
C LEU A 318 6.47 -10.70 -14.89
N ALA A 319 6.53 -9.37 -14.81
CA ALA A 319 7.08 -8.53 -15.87
C ALA A 319 8.58 -8.77 -16.09
N VAL A 320 9.37 -8.90 -15.01
CA VAL A 320 10.80 -9.24 -15.08
C VAL A 320 11.00 -10.65 -15.65
N ALA A 321 10.24 -11.63 -15.14
CA ALA A 321 10.29 -13.01 -15.62
C ALA A 321 9.96 -13.10 -17.13
N THR A 322 8.95 -12.37 -17.57
CA THR A 322 8.57 -12.29 -19.00
C THR A 322 9.67 -11.65 -19.83
N ARG A 323 10.24 -10.54 -19.35
CA ARG A 323 11.34 -9.87 -20.04
C ARG A 323 12.51 -10.83 -20.26
N TRP A 324 12.90 -11.59 -19.24
CA TRP A 324 13.97 -12.59 -19.36
C TRP A 324 13.60 -13.78 -20.25
N ALA A 325 12.38 -14.31 -20.13
CA ALA A 325 11.92 -15.42 -20.97
C ALA A 325 11.93 -15.05 -22.46
N PHE A 326 11.53 -13.83 -22.79
CA PHE A 326 11.44 -13.33 -24.17
C PHE A 326 12.67 -12.55 -24.64
N TYR A 327 13.68 -12.40 -23.77
CA TYR A 327 14.93 -11.72 -24.09
C TYR A 327 15.63 -12.38 -25.29
N ARG A 328 16.13 -11.56 -26.22
CA ARG A 328 16.82 -12.04 -27.43
C ARG A 328 18.13 -11.29 -27.63
N ARG A 329 19.27 -11.97 -27.49
CA ARG A 329 20.61 -11.37 -27.69
C ARG A 329 20.82 -10.68 -29.05
N ARG A 330 20.13 -11.10 -30.12
CA ARG A 330 20.32 -10.59 -31.50
C ARG A 330 19.30 -9.53 -31.96
N LYS A 331 18.24 -9.24 -31.19
CA LYS A 331 17.31 -8.13 -31.51
C LYS A 331 17.00 -7.39 -30.21
N PRO A 332 17.14 -6.06 -30.15
CA PRO A 332 16.79 -5.31 -28.94
C PRO A 332 15.34 -5.60 -28.55
N ASP A 333 15.06 -5.58 -27.25
CA ASP A 333 13.74 -5.95 -26.71
C ASP A 333 12.65 -5.14 -27.40
N MET A 334 11.62 -5.86 -27.85
CA MET A 334 10.44 -5.24 -28.48
C MET A 334 9.74 -4.29 -27.49
N PHE A 335 9.79 -4.63 -26.20
CA PHE A 335 9.09 -3.95 -25.13
C PHE A 335 10.03 -3.53 -23.99
N ASN A 336 9.76 -2.36 -23.41
CA ASN A 336 10.43 -1.89 -22.20
C ASN A 336 9.87 -2.62 -20.97
N LEU A 337 10.59 -2.62 -19.83
CA LEU A 337 10.09 -3.23 -18.59
C LEU A 337 8.70 -2.70 -18.18
N MET A 338 8.46 -1.39 -18.33
CA MET A 338 7.13 -0.82 -18.05
C MET A 338 6.04 -1.34 -18.97
N GLU A 339 6.35 -1.57 -20.24
CA GLU A 339 5.38 -2.13 -21.17
C GLU A 339 5.06 -3.58 -20.79
N HIS A 340 6.03 -4.35 -20.29
CA HIS A 340 5.77 -5.67 -19.69
C HIS A 340 4.88 -5.58 -18.45
N ILE A 341 5.08 -4.60 -17.55
CA ILE A 341 4.19 -4.41 -16.38
C ILE A 341 2.75 -4.12 -16.83
N LEU A 342 2.56 -3.28 -17.86
CA LEU A 342 1.24 -2.96 -18.40
C LEU A 342 0.59 -4.17 -19.09
N ILE A 343 1.37 -4.99 -19.81
CA ILE A 343 0.91 -6.27 -20.37
C ILE A 343 0.43 -7.19 -19.25
N GLN A 344 1.24 -7.36 -18.22
CA GLN A 344 0.92 -8.25 -17.10
C GLN A 344 -0.31 -7.79 -16.33
N ALA A 345 -0.50 -6.48 -16.18
CA ALA A 345 -1.73 -5.93 -15.60
C ALA A 345 -2.98 -6.27 -16.44
N TYR A 346 -2.88 -6.27 -17.77
CA TYR A 346 -3.98 -6.72 -18.63
C TYR A 346 -4.24 -8.22 -18.51
N ILE A 347 -3.20 -9.06 -18.51
CA ILE A 347 -3.37 -10.52 -18.31
C ILE A 347 -4.03 -10.79 -16.95
N ALA A 348 -3.58 -10.11 -15.88
CA ALA A 348 -4.21 -10.22 -14.56
C ALA A 348 -5.69 -9.78 -14.57
N THR A 349 -6.03 -8.73 -15.33
CA THR A 349 -7.43 -8.29 -15.52
C THR A 349 -8.24 -9.36 -16.24
N GLN A 350 -7.68 -10.04 -17.24
CA GLN A 350 -8.33 -11.13 -17.97
C GLN A 350 -8.64 -12.31 -17.07
N ILE A 351 -7.67 -12.71 -16.25
CA ILE A 351 -7.84 -13.80 -15.28
C ILE A 351 -8.89 -13.42 -14.22
N LEU A 352 -8.87 -12.17 -13.73
CA LEU A 352 -9.90 -11.67 -12.81
C LEU A 352 -11.29 -11.70 -13.44
N LEU A 353 -11.42 -11.23 -14.68
CA LEU A 353 -12.69 -11.27 -15.41
C LEU A 353 -13.22 -12.70 -15.53
N ILE A 354 -12.37 -13.65 -15.91
CA ILE A 354 -12.76 -15.07 -16.01
C ILE A 354 -13.11 -15.63 -14.64
N SER A 355 -12.33 -15.31 -13.60
CA SER A 355 -12.61 -15.72 -12.22
C SER A 355 -13.99 -15.23 -11.80
N THR A 356 -14.31 -13.94 -12.00
CA THR A 356 -15.64 -13.36 -11.71
C THR A 356 -16.78 -14.07 -12.44
N LEU A 357 -16.55 -14.54 -13.67
CA LEU A 357 -17.54 -15.28 -14.44
C LEU A 357 -17.72 -16.74 -13.96
N VAL A 358 -16.70 -17.33 -13.34
CA VAL A 358 -16.71 -18.73 -12.86
C VAL A 358 -17.31 -18.84 -11.45
N VAL A 359 -17.17 -17.80 -10.60
CA VAL A 359 -17.72 -17.75 -9.23
C VAL A 359 -19.18 -18.24 -9.12
N PRO A 360 -20.14 -17.80 -9.97
CA PRO A 360 -21.53 -18.24 -9.88
C PRO A 360 -21.73 -19.74 -10.09
N PHE A 361 -20.80 -20.41 -10.77
CA PHE A 361 -20.94 -21.81 -11.16
C PHE A 361 -20.18 -22.77 -10.23
N ASN A 362 -19.06 -22.34 -9.66
CA ASN A 362 -18.24 -23.21 -8.80
C ASN A 362 -18.79 -23.36 -7.37
N GLY A 363 -19.61 -22.43 -6.87
CA GLY A 363 -20.28 -22.51 -5.57
C GLY A 363 -19.34 -22.47 -4.33
N THR A 364 -18.05 -22.73 -4.50
CA THR A 364 -17.01 -22.65 -3.47
C THR A 364 -15.94 -21.66 -3.90
N ALA A 365 -15.85 -20.49 -3.27
CA ALA A 365 -14.66 -19.65 -3.40
C ALA A 365 -13.70 -19.97 -2.27
N HIS A 366 -12.52 -20.44 -2.64
CA HIS A 366 -11.41 -20.54 -1.71
C HIS A 366 -10.87 -19.12 -1.52
N VAL A 367 -11.00 -18.60 -0.30
CA VAL A 367 -10.67 -17.20 0.02
C VAL A 367 -9.17 -16.93 -0.14
N ASP A 368 -8.35 -17.96 0.07
CA ASP A 368 -6.89 -17.88 0.09
C ASP A 368 -6.23 -17.92 -1.30
N ASP A 369 -6.91 -18.43 -2.32
CA ASP A 369 -6.34 -18.49 -3.67
C ASP A 369 -6.37 -17.10 -4.35
N LEU A 370 -5.25 -16.75 -4.99
CA LEU A 370 -5.11 -15.48 -5.71
C LEU A 370 -6.12 -15.36 -6.87
N TYR A 371 -6.44 -16.50 -7.50
CA TYR A 371 -7.43 -16.66 -8.55
C TYR A 371 -8.21 -17.96 -8.30
N GLU A 372 -9.53 -17.95 -8.52
CA GLU A 372 -10.37 -19.16 -8.37
C GLU A 372 -10.21 -20.16 -9.52
N VAL A 373 -9.45 -19.77 -10.53
CA VAL A 373 -9.23 -20.54 -11.75
C VAL A 373 -7.99 -21.41 -11.56
N PRO A 374 -8.04 -22.70 -11.93
CA PRO A 374 -6.94 -23.61 -11.68
C PRO A 374 -5.67 -23.21 -12.45
N PHE A 375 -4.50 -23.51 -11.88
CA PHE A 375 -3.20 -23.10 -12.42
C PHE A 375 -2.96 -23.52 -13.87
N TRP A 376 -3.43 -24.70 -14.28
CA TRP A 376 -3.30 -25.17 -15.67
C TRP A 376 -4.07 -24.27 -16.64
N PHE A 377 -5.24 -23.76 -16.26
CA PHE A 377 -6.02 -22.85 -17.10
C PHE A 377 -5.37 -21.46 -17.16
N ILE A 378 -4.82 -20.97 -16.04
CA ILE A 378 -4.00 -19.74 -16.04
C ILE A 378 -2.83 -19.89 -17.02
N PHE A 379 -2.14 -21.03 -16.99
CA PHE A 379 -1.07 -21.32 -17.93
C PHE A 379 -1.55 -21.29 -19.39
N LEU A 380 -2.71 -21.86 -19.69
CA LEU A 380 -3.32 -21.81 -21.03
C LEU A 380 -3.61 -20.38 -21.49
N LEU A 381 -4.12 -19.51 -20.61
CA LEU A 381 -4.34 -18.09 -20.91
C LEU A 381 -3.02 -17.39 -21.25
N PHE A 382 -2.00 -17.54 -20.42
CA PHE A 382 -0.67 -16.98 -20.69
C PHE A 382 -0.10 -17.47 -22.02
N TRP A 383 -0.25 -18.77 -22.31
CA TRP A 383 0.20 -19.36 -23.56
C TRP A 383 -0.52 -18.78 -24.78
N TRP A 384 -1.84 -18.64 -24.71
CA TRP A 384 -2.69 -18.00 -25.71
C TRP A 384 -2.29 -16.53 -25.92
N ASP A 385 -2.15 -15.77 -24.84
CA ASP A 385 -1.82 -14.35 -24.88
C ASP A 385 -0.46 -14.12 -25.52
N TYR A 386 0.55 -14.92 -25.15
CA TYR A 386 1.90 -14.82 -25.71
C TYR A 386 1.98 -15.25 -27.18
N HIS A 387 1.16 -16.22 -27.59
CA HIS A 387 1.05 -16.59 -29.00
C HIS A 387 0.60 -15.38 -29.81
N GLN A 388 -0.50 -14.75 -29.36
CA GLN A 388 -1.05 -13.58 -30.03
C GLN A 388 -0.19 -12.33 -29.89
N LEU A 389 0.54 -12.13 -28.79
CA LEU A 389 1.31 -10.92 -28.47
C LEU A 389 2.70 -10.89 -29.12
N TYR A 390 3.37 -12.03 -29.26
CA TYR A 390 4.71 -12.11 -29.86
C TYR A 390 4.70 -12.64 -31.30
N LEU A 391 3.54 -13.04 -31.85
CA LEU A 391 3.40 -13.63 -33.19
C LEU A 391 4.31 -14.86 -33.38
N TYR A 392 4.45 -15.67 -32.33
CA TYR A 392 5.20 -16.91 -32.38
C TYR A 392 4.31 -18.08 -32.75
N THR A 393 4.89 -19.20 -33.21
CA THR A 393 4.15 -20.45 -33.35
C THR A 393 3.68 -20.95 -31.98
N TRP A 394 2.57 -21.70 -31.94
CA TRP A 394 2.03 -22.29 -30.71
C TRP A 394 3.09 -23.01 -29.88
N TRP A 395 3.89 -23.86 -30.53
CA TRP A 395 4.97 -24.62 -29.90
C TRP A 395 6.03 -23.72 -29.24
N ARG A 396 6.45 -22.66 -29.93
CA ARG A 396 7.44 -21.74 -29.38
C ARG A 396 6.86 -20.90 -28.25
N SER A 397 5.59 -20.51 -28.36
CA SER A 397 4.89 -19.79 -27.29
C SER A 397 4.83 -20.65 -26.02
N PHE A 398 4.50 -21.94 -26.15
CA PHE A 398 4.40 -22.89 -25.04
C PHE A 398 5.68 -22.93 -24.21
N TRP A 399 6.82 -23.24 -24.85
CA TRP A 399 8.11 -23.32 -24.17
C TRP A 399 8.56 -21.97 -23.58
N LYS A 400 8.14 -20.85 -24.16
CA LYS A 400 8.41 -19.53 -23.60
C LYS A 400 7.55 -19.21 -22.39
N THR A 401 6.30 -19.67 -22.37
CA THR A 401 5.44 -19.60 -21.19
C THR A 401 5.98 -20.46 -20.06
N VAL A 402 6.38 -21.71 -20.33
CA VAL A 402 7.06 -22.58 -19.35
C VAL A 402 8.30 -21.88 -18.78
N LEU A 403 9.16 -21.35 -19.66
CA LEU A 403 10.36 -20.63 -19.26
C LEU A 403 10.05 -19.41 -18.37
N MET A 404 8.98 -18.67 -18.68
CA MET A 404 8.54 -17.53 -17.86
C MET A 404 8.14 -17.98 -16.46
N PHE A 405 7.36 -19.06 -16.32
CA PHE A 405 6.95 -19.57 -15.01
C PHE A 405 8.15 -20.09 -14.22
N THR A 406 9.10 -20.75 -14.88
CA THR A 406 10.34 -21.18 -14.22
C THR A 406 11.17 -20.00 -13.73
N TYR A 407 11.30 -18.92 -14.51
CA TYR A 407 11.99 -17.72 -14.05
C TYR A 407 11.24 -17.03 -12.91
N CYS A 408 9.91 -16.99 -12.96
CA CYS A 408 9.11 -16.45 -11.88
C CYS A 408 9.34 -17.22 -10.57
N LEU A 409 9.32 -18.56 -10.62
CA LEU A 409 9.61 -19.42 -9.48
C LEU A 409 11.02 -19.14 -8.92
N VAL A 410 12.03 -19.11 -9.79
CA VAL A 410 13.43 -18.84 -9.39
C VAL A 410 13.55 -17.45 -8.72
N ILE A 411 12.90 -16.42 -9.27
CA ILE A 411 12.90 -15.08 -8.67
C ILE A 411 12.26 -15.11 -7.28
N VAL A 412 11.12 -15.79 -7.12
CA VAL A 412 10.43 -15.89 -5.83
C VAL A 412 11.30 -16.63 -4.80
N VAL A 413 11.93 -17.73 -5.18
CA VAL A 413 12.88 -18.46 -4.33
C VAL A 413 14.06 -17.59 -3.95
N ILE A 414 14.67 -16.86 -4.90
CA ILE A 414 15.77 -15.93 -4.62
C ILE A 414 15.32 -14.84 -3.63
N LEU A 415 14.16 -14.21 -3.85
CA LEU A 415 13.65 -13.19 -2.94
C LEU A 415 13.36 -13.76 -1.54
N ALA A 416 12.84 -14.98 -1.45
CA ALA A 416 12.63 -15.68 -0.19
C ALA A 416 13.97 -15.96 0.52
N THR A 417 14.98 -16.48 -0.21
CA THR A 417 16.32 -16.73 0.36
C THR A 417 17.02 -15.44 0.80
N ILE A 418 16.93 -14.37 0.02
CA ILE A 418 17.45 -13.05 0.41
C ILE A 418 16.73 -12.55 1.66
N GLY A 419 15.40 -12.71 1.72
CA GLY A 419 14.60 -12.43 2.90
C GLY A 419 15.18 -13.14 4.12
N VAL A 420 15.28 -14.49 4.06
CA VAL A 420 15.83 -15.32 5.15
C VAL A 420 17.27 -14.91 5.52
N LEU A 421 18.15 -14.65 4.54
CA LEU A 421 19.51 -14.20 4.81
C LEU A 421 19.55 -12.84 5.52
N LEU A 422 18.72 -11.89 5.10
CA LEU A 422 18.58 -10.60 5.79
C LEU A 422 18.04 -10.79 7.22
N LEU A 423 17.10 -11.72 7.41
CA LEU A 423 16.60 -12.07 8.74
C LEU A 423 17.72 -12.62 9.64
N CYS A 424 18.52 -13.57 9.13
CA CYS A 424 19.66 -14.13 9.86
C CYS A 424 20.72 -13.07 10.19
N LEU A 425 20.99 -12.12 9.27
CA LEU A 425 21.92 -11.02 9.52
C LEU A 425 21.44 -10.08 10.63
N VAL A 426 20.14 -9.74 10.64
CA VAL A 426 19.56 -8.91 11.70
C VAL A 426 19.66 -9.63 13.06
N GLN A 427 19.37 -10.92 13.12
CA GLN A 427 19.55 -11.72 14.34
C GLN A 427 21.02 -11.80 14.78
N GLY A 428 21.96 -12.00 13.84
CA GLY A 428 23.40 -12.03 14.10
C GLY A 428 23.99 -10.71 14.60
N THR A 429 23.49 -9.56 14.12
CA THR A 429 23.92 -8.25 14.64
C THR A 429 23.44 -8.01 16.07
N THR A 430 22.31 -8.60 16.48
CA THR A 430 21.79 -8.44 17.85
C THR A 430 22.47 -9.34 18.88
N THR A 431 23.12 -10.42 18.46
CA THR A 431 23.90 -11.30 19.35
C THR A 431 25.33 -10.80 19.59
N LEU A 432 25.83 -9.86 18.78
CA LEU A 432 27.13 -9.21 18.95
C LEU A 432 27.09 -7.96 19.85
N HIS A 433 25.90 -7.49 20.25
CA HIS A 433 25.70 -6.31 21.10
C HIS A 433 25.22 -6.65 22.53
N LEU A 434 25.19 -7.94 22.88
CA LEU A 434 25.07 -8.49 24.24
C LEU A 434 26.40 -9.13 24.60
#